data_AF-A0A919KEC9-F1
#
_entry.id   AF-A0A919KEC9-F1
#
_cell.length_a   1.000
_cell.length_b   1.000
_cell.length_c   1.000
_cell.angle_alpha   90.00
_cell.angle_beta   90.00
_cell.angle_gamma   90.00
#
_symmetry.space_group_name_H-M   'P 1'
#
loop_
_entity.id
_entity.type
_entity.pdbx_description
1 polymer ?
#
loop_
_entity_poly.entity_id
_entity_poly.type
_entity_poly.pdbx_seq_one_letter_code
_entity_poly.pdbx_strand_id
1 'polypeptide(L)'
;MQVSNTQTCNPDGLCTLTATCPSGTVVAGGGVSETPLISSGVYLMESEPSGNRTWRGTIRNASQFPVTVTVTAICVRLPGV
;
A
#
# COMPACT_ATOMS: atom_id res chain seq x y z
N MET A 1 13.07 -4.36 7.94
CA MET A 1 11.83 -5.02 8.42
C MET A 1 10.65 -4.56 7.59
N GLN A 2 9.55 -5.32 7.58
CA GLN A 2 8.37 -5.03 6.79
C GLN A 2 7.22 -4.62 7.70
N VAL A 3 6.45 -3.60 7.29
CA VAL A 3 5.17 -3.23 7.92
C VAL A 3 4.09 -3.20 6.84
N SER A 4 2.84 -3.44 7.24
CA SER A 4 1.71 -3.45 6.32
C SER A 4 0.46 -2.86 6.93
N ASN A 5 -0.47 -2.45 6.07
CA ASN A 5 -1.81 -2.00 6.42
C ASN A 5 -2.79 -2.62 5.43
N THR A 6 -3.82 -3.28 5.94
CA THR A 6 -4.80 -4.01 5.15
C THR A 6 -6.18 -3.42 5.36
N GLN A 7 -6.90 -3.12 4.28
CA GLN A 7 -8.27 -2.62 4.33
C GLN A 7 -9.12 -3.20 3.20
N THR A 8 -10.42 -3.26 3.43
CA THR A 8 -11.40 -3.58 2.39
C THR A 8 -11.68 -2.35 1.54
N CYS A 9 -11.46 -2.46 0.24
CA CYS A 9 -11.77 -1.44 -0.75
C CYS A 9 -13.07 -1.82 -1.47
N ASN A 10 -14.11 -1.03 -1.24
CA ASN A 10 -15.43 -1.25 -1.81
C ASN A 10 -15.47 -0.98 -3.33
N PRO A 11 -16.48 -1.52 -4.04
CA PRO A 11 -16.73 -1.21 -5.46
C PRO A 11 -16.84 0.28 -5.78
N ASP A 12 -16.61 0.59 -7.06
CA ASP A 12 -16.74 1.90 -7.69
C ASP A 12 -16.01 3.06 -7.00
N GLY A 13 -14.90 2.78 -6.31
CA GLY A 13 -14.16 3.74 -5.49
C GLY A 13 -12.65 3.75 -5.73
N LEU A 14 -12.03 4.90 -5.43
CA LEU A 14 -10.60 4.98 -5.14
C LEU A 14 -10.38 4.62 -3.67
N CYS A 15 -9.37 3.80 -3.41
CA CYS A 15 -9.01 3.34 -2.08
C CYS A 15 -7.54 3.62 -1.86
N THR A 16 -7.23 4.55 -0.95
CA THR A 16 -5.86 4.96 -0.63
C THR A 16 -5.51 4.48 0.77
N LEU A 17 -4.43 3.71 0.88
CA LEU A 17 -3.90 3.22 2.14
C LEU A 17 -2.44 3.59 2.28
N THR A 18 -1.96 3.61 3.52
CA THR A 18 -0.56 3.88 3.83
C THR A 18 0.01 2.85 4.79
N ALA A 19 1.28 2.53 4.59
CA ALA A 19 2.10 1.76 5.52
C ALA A 19 3.24 2.65 6.01
N THR A 20 3.29 2.89 7.33
CA THR A 20 4.24 3.82 7.94
C THR A 20 5.30 3.06 8.73
N CYS A 21 6.55 3.23 8.33
CA CYS A 21 7.71 2.77 9.04
C CYS A 21 7.83 3.43 10.43
N PRO A 22 8.21 2.67 11.46
CA PRO A 22 8.35 3.21 12.81
C PRO A 22 9.52 4.19 12.89
N SER A 23 9.54 4.93 13.99
CA SER A 23 10.54 5.96 14.24
C SER A 23 11.97 5.39 14.24
N GLY A 24 12.93 6.15 13.74
CA GLY A 24 14.32 5.71 13.60
C GLY A 24 14.61 4.78 12.42
N THR A 25 13.67 4.70 11.46
CA THR A 25 13.85 4.00 10.17
C THR A 25 13.36 4.88 9.02
N VAL A 26 13.76 4.55 7.80
CA VAL A 26 13.28 5.16 6.56
C VAL A 26 12.65 4.10 5.66
N VAL A 27 11.75 4.52 4.78
CA VAL A 27 11.18 3.64 3.75
C VAL A 27 12.22 3.45 2.63
N ALA A 28 12.59 2.21 2.37
CA ALA A 28 13.49 1.83 1.27
C ALA A 28 12.72 1.32 0.04
N GLY A 29 11.46 0.95 0.23
CA GLY A 29 10.59 0.41 -0.81
C GLY A 29 9.24 0.02 -0.25
N GLY A 30 8.40 -0.55 -1.09
CA GLY A 30 7.07 -0.99 -0.71
C GLY A 30 6.29 -1.48 -1.92
N GLY A 31 5.00 -1.67 -1.72
CA GLY A 31 4.11 -2.10 -2.78
C GLY A 31 2.67 -2.27 -2.30
N VAL A 32 1.83 -2.68 -3.23
CA VAL A 32 0.41 -2.93 -3.02
C VAL A 32 0.11 -4.35 -3.50
N SER A 33 -0.72 -5.06 -2.75
CA SER A 33 -1.30 -6.34 -3.17
C SER A 33 -2.77 -6.41 -2.83
N GLU A 34 -3.54 -7.14 -3.63
CA GLU A 34 -4.96 -7.34 -3.44
C GLU A 34 -5.33 -8.82 -3.29
N THR A 35 -6.45 -9.08 -2.61
CA THR A 35 -7.04 -10.41 -2.46
C THR A 35 -8.56 -10.31 -2.40
N PRO A 36 -9.32 -11.13 -3.17
CA PRO A 36 -8.82 -12.05 -4.20
C PRO A 36 -8.14 -11.30 -5.34
N LEU A 37 -7.24 -11.98 -6.05
CA LEU A 37 -6.70 -11.48 -7.33
C LEU A 37 -7.87 -11.40 -8.32
N ILE A 38 -8.36 -10.19 -8.58
CA ILE A 38 -9.40 -9.97 -9.59
C ILE A 38 -8.70 -9.44 -10.84
N SER A 39 -8.62 -10.29 -11.87
CA SER A 39 -7.93 -9.98 -13.14
C SER A 39 -8.61 -8.87 -13.96
N SER A 40 -9.83 -8.46 -13.60
CA SER A 40 -10.57 -7.38 -14.27
C SER A 40 -11.20 -6.42 -13.27
N GLY A 41 -10.97 -5.12 -13.46
CA GLY A 41 -11.68 -4.08 -12.71
C GLY A 41 -10.95 -3.57 -11.47
N VAL A 42 -9.84 -4.15 -11.05
CA VAL A 42 -8.96 -3.57 -10.02
C VAL A 42 -7.71 -3.04 -10.69
N TYR A 43 -7.41 -1.77 -10.45
CA TYR A 43 -6.28 -1.08 -11.09
C TYR A 43 -5.39 -0.45 -10.04
N LEU A 44 -4.09 -0.69 -10.13
CA LEU A 44 -3.10 0.06 -9.36
C LEU A 44 -2.98 1.46 -9.96
N MET A 45 -3.26 2.48 -9.17
CA MET A 45 -3.19 3.88 -9.58
C MET A 45 -1.91 4.55 -9.07
N GLU A 46 -1.53 4.22 -7.84
CA GLU A 46 -0.43 4.84 -7.11
C GLU A 46 0.31 3.78 -6.27
N SER A 47 1.63 3.82 -6.24
CA SER A 47 2.48 3.00 -5.36
C SER A 47 3.87 3.62 -5.22
N GLU A 48 4.01 4.53 -4.26
CA GLU A 48 5.25 5.29 -4.04
C GLU A 48 5.47 5.68 -2.57
N PRO A 49 6.68 6.10 -2.21
CA PRO A 49 6.91 6.83 -0.97
C PRO A 49 6.11 8.15 -0.96
N SER A 50 5.23 8.33 0.02
CA SER A 50 4.56 9.62 0.26
C SER A 50 5.31 10.48 1.30
N GLY A 51 6.45 10.02 1.78
CA GLY A 51 7.35 10.69 2.70
C GLY A 51 8.48 9.75 3.16
N ASN A 52 9.45 10.26 3.93
CA ASN A 52 10.64 9.49 4.33
C ASN A 52 10.36 8.18 5.09
N ARG A 53 9.15 8.02 5.63
CA ARG A 53 8.74 6.87 6.43
C ARG A 53 7.47 6.20 5.94
N THR A 54 6.84 6.67 4.88
CA THR A 54 5.48 6.23 4.53
C THR A 54 5.44 5.81 3.08
N TRP A 55 4.96 4.59 2.84
CA TRP A 55 4.56 4.13 1.52
C TRP A 55 3.06 4.36 1.36
N ARG A 56 2.65 4.90 0.22
CA ARG A 56 1.25 5.11 -0.15
C ARG A 56 0.93 4.22 -1.33
N GLY A 57 -0.23 3.57 -1.24
CA GLY A 57 -0.82 2.83 -2.34
C GLY A 57 -2.24 3.32 -2.58
N THR A 58 -2.58 3.55 -3.85
CA THR A 58 -3.95 3.82 -4.27
C THR A 58 -4.35 2.81 -5.32
N ILE A 59 -5.48 2.16 -5.10
CA ILE A 59 -6.12 1.33 -6.10
C ILE A 59 -7.45 1.96 -6.52
N ARG A 60 -7.88 1.66 -7.74
CA ARG A 60 -9.25 1.83 -8.18
C ARG A 60 -9.91 0.47 -8.21
N ASN A 61 -10.93 0.26 -7.37
CA ASN A 61 -11.80 -0.90 -7.47
C ASN A 61 -13.02 -0.53 -8.32
N ALA A 62 -12.98 -0.85 -9.59
CA ALA A 62 -14.08 -0.74 -10.55
C ALA A 62 -14.73 -2.09 -10.85
N SER A 63 -14.47 -3.09 -10.01
CA SER A 63 -15.22 -4.34 -10.03
C SER A 63 -16.54 -4.18 -9.26
N GLN A 64 -17.42 -5.17 -9.36
CA GLN A 64 -18.68 -5.20 -8.60
C GLN A 64 -18.51 -5.77 -7.18
N PHE A 65 -17.31 -6.15 -6.78
CA PHE A 65 -17.05 -6.85 -5.50
C PHE A 65 -16.05 -6.07 -4.63
N PRO A 66 -16.20 -6.08 -3.31
CA PRO A 66 -15.16 -5.56 -2.43
C PRO A 66 -13.88 -6.39 -2.56
N VAL A 67 -12.73 -5.71 -2.50
CA VAL A 67 -11.40 -6.37 -2.52
C VAL A 67 -10.61 -5.99 -1.28
N THR A 68 -9.90 -6.95 -0.71
CA THR A 68 -8.98 -6.69 0.39
C THR A 68 -7.65 -6.23 -0.18
N VAL A 69 -7.20 -5.04 0.19
CA VAL A 69 -5.92 -4.48 -0.26
C VAL A 69 -4.97 -4.36 0.89
N THR A 70 -3.72 -4.75 0.66
CA THR A 70 -2.63 -4.60 1.60
C THR A 70 -1.56 -3.70 0.99
N VAL A 71 -1.28 -2.58 1.66
CA VAL A 71 -0.12 -1.75 1.37
C VAL A 71 1.02 -2.17 2.28
N THR A 72 2.21 -2.34 1.71
CA THR A 72 3.42 -2.78 2.40
C THR A 72 4.51 -1.73 2.28
N ALA A 73 5.24 -1.50 3.37
CA ALA A 73 6.46 -0.70 3.38
C ALA A 73 7.64 -1.54 3.89
N ILE A 74 8.78 -1.44 3.19
CA ILE A 74 10.06 -2.03 3.57
C ILE A 74 10.88 -0.95 4.26
N CYS A 75 11.13 -1.15 5.55
CA CYS A 75 11.77 -0.19 6.43
C CYS A 75 13.21 -0.59 6.73
N VAL A 76 14.14 0.34 6.60
CA VAL A 76 15.55 0.15 6.92
C VAL A 76 15.99 1.20 7.94
N ARG A 77 16.85 0.79 8.88
CA ARG A 77 17.59 1.73 9.72
C ARG A 77 18.87 2.08 8.97
N LEU A 78 19.11 3.36 8.73
CA LEU A 78 20.36 3.82 8.13
C LEU A 78 21.41 3.98 9.24
N PRO A 79 22.51 3.21 9.23
CA PRO A 79 23.63 3.48 10.13
C PRO A 79 24.40 4.71 9.62
N GLY A 80 24.61 5.71 10.48
CA GLY A 80 25.49 6.85 10.19
C GLY A 80 24.80 8.16 9.78
N VAL A 81 23.48 8.27 9.95
CA VAL A 81 22.72 9.54 10.03
C VAL A 81 22.14 9.70 11.42
#